data_AF-A0A9W8WD47-F1
#
_entry.id   AF-A0A9W8WD47-F1
#
_cell.length_a   1.000
_cell.length_b   1.000
_cell.length_c   1.000
_cell.angle_alpha   90.00
_cell.angle_beta   90.00
_cell.angle_gamma   90.00
#
_symmetry.space_group_name_H-M   'P 1'
#
loop_
_entity.id
_entity.type
_entity.pdbx_description
1 polymer ?
#
loop_
_entity_poly.entity_id
_entity_poly.type
_entity_poly.pdbx_seq_one_letter_code
_entity_poly.pdbx_strand_id
1 'polypeptide(L)'
;MSLPLKEDRVSTSPRGDSDDFDTSEPAGKDILEFDVEDEVLALKTRLVNNANDELGWTPFHWKLFFLNGFGYAVDSLLTMVQGVTGTQAFRELATASSYVNAGVVAQNVGLLVGALFWGFGADILGRRLAFNVTLWITSVAMVVAGAAPNFPFLGAFLALSTFGSGGNLILDPTVLLEFLPGDKQWVVTALAGWWGFGQSITGFVAWGFMSIAKPLLQIGTSADPLG
;
A
#
# COMPACT_ATOMS: atom_id res chain seq x y z
N MET A 1 -10.21 67.58 34.27
CA MET A 1 -11.55 68.20 34.26
C MET A 1 -12.38 67.49 33.21
N SER A 2 -13.14 66.47 33.60
CA SER A 2 -14.05 65.74 32.71
C SER A 2 -14.91 64.74 33.50
N LEU A 3 -16.22 64.77 33.25
CA LEU A 3 -17.28 63.87 33.70
C LEU A 3 -18.33 63.86 32.57
N PRO A 4 -19.27 62.90 32.50
CA PRO A 4 -19.24 61.51 32.95
C PRO A 4 -19.62 60.54 31.79
N LEU A 5 -20.05 59.32 32.10
CA LEU A 5 -20.54 58.31 31.15
C LEU A 5 -21.90 58.67 30.50
N LYS A 6 -22.15 58.16 29.29
CA LYS A 6 -23.49 57.69 28.88
C LYS A 6 -23.44 56.67 27.74
N GLU A 7 -24.20 55.57 27.87
CA GLU A 7 -24.58 54.66 26.78
C GLU A 7 -25.91 55.11 26.17
N ASP A 8 -26.13 54.87 24.87
CA ASP A 8 -27.46 54.83 24.26
C ASP A 8 -27.50 53.81 23.11
N ARG A 9 -28.71 53.37 22.72
CA ARG A 9 -28.93 52.00 22.20
C ARG A 9 -29.20 51.87 20.69
N VAL A 10 -28.92 50.67 20.21
CA VAL A 10 -29.44 49.97 19.02
C VAL A 10 -30.74 50.54 18.42
N SER A 11 -30.76 50.69 17.10
CA SER A 11 -31.96 50.59 16.26
C SER A 11 -31.71 49.63 15.09
N THR A 12 -32.77 48.98 14.58
CA THR A 12 -32.70 47.89 13.60
C THR A 12 -33.91 47.89 12.67
N SER A 13 -33.79 47.23 11.51
CA SER A 13 -34.90 46.70 10.68
C SER A 13 -35.57 47.73 9.72
N PRO A 14 -36.36 47.30 8.70
CA PRO A 14 -35.91 46.49 7.55
C PRO A 14 -36.57 46.87 6.18
N ARG A 15 -36.31 46.04 5.14
CA ARG A 15 -37.00 45.90 3.83
C ARG A 15 -36.73 46.99 2.77
N GLY A 16 -36.73 46.67 1.47
CA GLY A 16 -36.83 45.35 0.80
C GLY A 16 -37.29 45.46 -0.66
N ASP A 17 -36.99 44.43 -1.47
CA ASP A 17 -37.49 44.09 -2.83
C ASP A 17 -37.32 45.17 -3.94
N SER A 18 -37.08 44.90 -5.23
CA SER A 18 -36.90 43.69 -6.08
C SER A 18 -35.97 44.08 -7.28
N ASP A 19 -35.64 43.34 -8.35
CA ASP A 19 -36.14 42.09 -8.97
C ASP A 19 -34.99 41.25 -9.60
N ASP A 20 -35.31 39.98 -9.87
CA ASP A 20 -34.64 38.87 -10.58
C ASP A 20 -33.79 39.15 -11.85
N PHE A 21 -32.68 38.38 -12.02
CA PHE A 21 -32.72 37.14 -12.85
C PHE A 21 -31.57 36.14 -12.57
N ASP A 22 -31.89 34.85 -12.69
CA ASP A 22 -31.04 33.65 -12.52
C ASP A 22 -29.72 33.64 -13.34
N THR A 23 -28.68 32.87 -13.01
CA THR A 23 -28.51 31.65 -12.16
C THR A 23 -27.05 31.63 -11.58
N SER A 24 -26.59 30.79 -10.65
CA SER A 24 -27.14 29.60 -9.92
C SER A 24 -26.48 29.47 -8.52
N GLU A 25 -25.90 28.31 -8.14
CA GLU A 25 -25.60 27.93 -6.75
C GLU A 25 -24.12 28.03 -6.30
N PRO A 26 -23.86 28.46 -5.05
CA PRO A 26 -22.59 28.28 -4.35
C PRO A 26 -22.66 27.14 -3.30
N ALA A 27 -21.89 26.06 -3.49
CA ALA A 27 -21.80 24.96 -2.54
C ALA A 27 -20.35 24.75 -2.07
N GLY A 28 -20.07 25.01 -0.78
CA GLY A 28 -18.72 24.93 -0.22
C GLY A 28 -18.46 25.87 0.96
N LYS A 29 -19.33 25.85 1.99
CA LYS A 29 -18.94 26.33 3.32
C LYS A 29 -18.18 25.21 4.01
N ASP A 30 -16.93 25.44 4.41
CA ASP A 30 -16.23 24.56 5.35
C ASP A 30 -16.81 24.77 6.76
N ILE A 31 -17.72 23.88 7.18
CA ILE A 31 -18.46 23.96 8.45
C ILE A 31 -17.62 23.31 9.58
N LEU A 32 -16.39 23.79 9.75
CA LEU A 32 -15.44 23.37 10.79
C LEU A 32 -14.96 24.57 11.61
N GLU A 33 -15.94 25.34 12.10
CA GLU A 33 -15.77 26.55 12.90
C GLU A 33 -15.60 26.20 14.41
N PHE A 34 -14.44 25.66 14.78
CA PHE A 34 -14.02 25.45 16.18
C PHE A 34 -12.84 26.39 16.54
N ASP A 35 -13.19 27.67 16.61
CA ASP A 35 -12.34 28.86 16.39
C ASP A 35 -11.37 29.25 17.54
N VAL A 36 -10.63 28.30 18.13
CA VAL A 36 -9.48 28.62 19.02
C VAL A 36 -8.38 27.58 18.91
N GLU A 37 -8.73 26.29 18.94
CA GLU A 37 -7.74 25.21 18.98
C GLU A 37 -7.01 25.07 17.63
N ASP A 38 -7.70 25.32 16.52
CA ASP A 38 -7.13 25.25 15.17
C ASP A 38 -6.14 26.38 14.84
N GLU A 39 -6.22 27.58 15.42
CA GLU A 39 -5.15 28.58 15.22
C GLU A 39 -3.85 28.09 15.88
N VAL A 40 -3.95 27.59 17.12
CA VAL A 40 -2.80 27.01 17.84
C VAL A 40 -2.29 25.74 17.15
N LEU A 41 -3.18 24.93 16.56
CA LEU A 41 -2.81 23.74 15.80
C LEU A 41 -2.15 24.10 14.46
N ALA A 42 -2.66 25.09 13.73
CA ALA A 42 -2.08 25.60 12.49
C ALA A 42 -0.73 26.29 12.74
N LEU A 43 -0.56 27.03 13.84
CA LEU A 43 0.72 27.60 14.25
C LEU A 43 1.73 26.51 14.62
N LYS A 44 1.32 25.46 15.35
CA LYS A 44 2.16 24.28 15.61
C LYS A 44 2.54 23.53 14.33
N THR A 45 1.59 23.32 13.42
CA THR A 45 1.83 22.66 12.13
C THR A 45 2.75 23.49 11.25
N ARG A 46 2.63 24.82 11.22
CA ARG A 46 3.59 25.72 10.57
C ARG A 46 4.98 25.67 11.21
N LEU A 47 5.07 25.59 12.55
CA LEU A 47 6.34 25.46 13.25
C LEU A 47 7.01 24.11 12.95
N VAL A 48 6.23 23.02 12.90
CA VAL A 48 6.69 21.68 12.49
C VAL A 48 7.15 21.68 11.03
N ASN A 49 6.38 22.26 10.10
CA ASN A 49 6.79 22.38 8.70
C ASN A 49 8.09 23.19 8.57
N ASN A 50 8.22 24.35 9.22
CA ASN A 50 9.44 25.14 9.17
C ASN A 50 10.66 24.36 9.71
N ALA A 51 10.55 23.71 10.86
CA ALA A 51 11.64 22.91 11.42
C ALA A 51 11.99 21.69 10.55
N ASN A 52 11.00 21.15 9.84
CA ASN A 52 11.15 20.08 8.86
C ASN A 52 11.79 20.56 7.54
N ASP A 53 11.50 21.77 7.10
CA ASP A 53 12.11 22.40 5.93
C ASP A 53 13.56 22.81 6.23
N GLU A 54 13.86 23.21 7.48
CA GLU A 54 15.23 23.37 7.99
C GLU A 54 16.01 22.04 8.06
N LEU A 55 15.35 20.91 8.35
CA LEU A 55 15.99 19.58 8.31
C LEU A 55 16.38 19.17 6.88
N GLY A 56 15.55 19.51 5.89
CA GLY A 56 15.85 19.36 4.47
C GLY A 56 16.05 17.93 3.97
N TRP A 57 16.40 17.78 2.69
CA TRP A 57 16.55 16.48 2.04
C TRP A 57 17.91 15.83 2.32
N THR A 58 18.12 15.38 3.56
CA THR A 58 19.34 14.64 3.94
C THR A 58 19.45 13.28 3.22
N PRO A 59 20.66 12.73 2.99
CA PRO A 59 20.86 11.44 2.31
C PRO A 59 20.32 10.22 3.08
N PHE A 60 19.78 10.41 4.29
CA PHE A 60 18.99 9.40 4.99
C PHE A 60 17.66 9.11 4.26
N HIS A 61 16.96 10.15 3.78
CA HIS A 61 15.70 10.01 3.05
C HIS A 61 15.86 9.19 1.77
N TRP A 62 16.97 9.38 1.04
CA TRP A 62 17.31 8.54 -0.13
C TRP A 62 17.47 7.06 0.24
N LYS A 63 18.15 6.76 1.35
CA LYS A 63 18.30 5.36 1.82
C LYS A 63 16.97 4.77 2.28
N LEU A 64 16.13 5.57 2.94
CA LEU A 64 14.80 5.16 3.35
C LEU A 64 13.91 4.86 2.14
N PHE A 65 13.85 5.77 1.16
CA PHE A 65 13.10 5.59 -0.08
C PHE A 65 13.52 4.33 -0.85
N PHE A 66 14.83 4.07 -1.01
CA PHE A 66 15.28 2.86 -1.69
C PHE A 66 15.01 1.58 -0.90
N LEU A 67 15.09 1.61 0.45
CA LEU A 67 14.77 0.45 1.30
C LEU A 67 13.27 0.10 1.25
N ASN A 68 12.43 1.14 1.37
CA ASN A 68 10.97 1.09 1.36
C ASN A 68 10.42 0.69 -0.01
N GLY A 69 10.94 1.30 -1.07
CA GLY A 69 10.68 0.90 -2.44
C GLY A 69 11.04 -0.57 -2.66
N PHE A 70 12.24 -1.01 -2.25
CA PHE A 70 12.64 -2.41 -2.42
C PHE A 70 11.65 -3.40 -1.78
N GLY A 71 11.14 -3.12 -0.57
CA GLY A 71 10.04 -3.89 0.03
C GLY A 71 8.80 -3.94 -0.85
N TYR A 72 8.38 -2.78 -1.37
CA TYR A 72 7.23 -2.64 -2.26
C TYR A 72 7.36 -3.36 -3.63
N ALA A 73 8.57 -3.48 -4.20
CA ALA A 73 8.80 -4.35 -5.37
C ALA A 73 8.83 -5.82 -5.02
N VAL A 74 9.35 -6.19 -3.84
CA VAL A 74 9.36 -7.60 -3.41
C VAL A 74 7.91 -8.08 -3.24
N ASP A 75 7.03 -7.27 -2.64
CA ASP A 75 5.60 -7.57 -2.54
C ASP A 75 4.91 -7.71 -3.91
N SER A 76 5.14 -6.75 -4.83
CA SER A 76 4.55 -6.80 -6.18
C SER A 76 5.12 -7.95 -7.02
N LEU A 77 6.40 -8.29 -6.85
CA LEU A 77 7.08 -9.43 -7.47
C LEU A 77 6.52 -10.75 -6.95
N LEU A 78 6.35 -10.92 -5.64
CA LEU A 78 5.77 -12.14 -5.05
C LEU A 78 4.35 -12.39 -5.58
N THR A 79 3.54 -11.33 -5.61
CA THR A 79 2.19 -11.34 -6.16
C THR A 79 2.18 -11.73 -7.64
N MET A 80 3.07 -11.16 -8.45
CA MET A 80 3.18 -11.44 -9.88
C MET A 80 3.76 -12.84 -10.17
N VAL A 81 4.74 -13.31 -9.38
CA VAL A 81 5.32 -14.66 -9.48
C VAL A 81 4.22 -15.68 -9.29
N GLN A 82 3.39 -15.53 -8.25
CA GLN A 82 2.25 -16.42 -8.03
C GLN A 82 1.22 -16.33 -9.17
N GLY A 83 0.94 -15.14 -9.70
CA GLY A 83 0.03 -14.97 -10.84
C GLY A 83 0.45 -15.78 -12.07
N VAL A 84 1.76 -15.89 -12.32
CA VAL A 84 2.32 -16.72 -13.40
C VAL A 84 2.33 -18.20 -13.03
N THR A 85 2.90 -18.58 -11.88
CA THR A 85 3.14 -19.98 -11.52
C THR A 85 1.87 -20.73 -11.14
N GLY A 86 0.85 -20.06 -10.59
CA GLY A 86 -0.35 -20.68 -10.05
C GLY A 86 -1.11 -21.58 -11.02
N THR A 87 -1.10 -21.27 -12.31
CA THR A 87 -1.77 -22.11 -13.33
C THR A 87 -1.05 -23.44 -13.60
N GLN A 88 0.28 -23.46 -13.52
CA GLN A 88 1.08 -24.67 -13.71
C GLN A 88 1.17 -25.47 -12.41
N ALA A 89 1.35 -24.80 -11.28
CA ALA A 89 1.31 -25.42 -9.95
C ALA A 89 -0.06 -26.08 -9.67
N PHE A 90 -1.17 -25.54 -10.18
CA PHE A 90 -2.45 -26.24 -10.14
C PHE A 90 -2.42 -27.51 -11.03
N ARG A 91 -1.91 -27.44 -12.27
CA ARG A 91 -1.85 -28.61 -13.16
C ARG A 91 -0.98 -29.75 -12.64
N GLU A 92 0.12 -29.45 -11.97
CA GLU A 92 1.08 -30.45 -11.49
C GLU A 92 0.72 -31.02 -10.11
N LEU A 93 0.06 -30.24 -9.23
CA LEU A 93 -0.22 -30.65 -7.84
C LEU A 93 -1.71 -30.83 -7.49
N ALA A 94 -2.65 -30.47 -8.37
CA ALA A 94 -4.08 -30.65 -8.09
C ALA A 94 -4.53 -32.11 -8.21
N THR A 95 -5.16 -32.60 -7.15
CA THR A 95 -5.99 -33.81 -7.21
C THR A 95 -7.39 -33.44 -7.72
N ALA A 96 -8.19 -34.38 -8.20
CA ALA A 96 -9.55 -34.13 -8.71
C ALA A 96 -10.54 -33.45 -7.73
N SER A 97 -10.19 -33.36 -6.43
CA SER A 97 -10.95 -32.64 -5.40
C SER A 97 -10.44 -31.20 -5.13
N SER A 98 -9.43 -30.71 -5.85
CA SER A 98 -8.80 -29.41 -5.60
C SER A 98 -9.58 -28.25 -6.20
N TYR A 99 -9.93 -27.25 -5.40
CA TYR A 99 -10.61 -26.04 -5.86
C TYR A 99 -9.62 -25.09 -6.58
N VAL A 100 -9.95 -24.73 -7.84
CA VAL A 100 -9.07 -23.97 -8.75
C VAL A 100 -8.53 -22.67 -8.13
N ASN A 101 -9.38 -21.91 -7.45
CA ASN A 101 -9.00 -20.62 -6.87
C ASN A 101 -8.45 -20.72 -5.44
N ALA A 102 -8.21 -21.92 -4.89
CA ALA A 102 -7.81 -22.09 -3.49
C ALA A 102 -6.49 -21.37 -3.15
N GLY A 103 -5.53 -21.30 -4.09
CA GLY A 103 -4.30 -20.53 -3.91
C GLY A 103 -4.54 -19.02 -3.80
N VAL A 104 -5.55 -18.49 -4.51
CA VAL A 104 -5.96 -17.08 -4.46
C VAL A 104 -6.76 -16.79 -3.17
N VAL A 105 -7.62 -17.71 -2.74
CA VAL A 105 -8.30 -17.61 -1.43
C VAL A 105 -7.28 -17.61 -0.30
N ALA A 106 -6.29 -18.51 -0.35
CA ALA A 106 -5.20 -18.58 0.62
C ALA A 106 -4.38 -17.29 0.70
N GLN A 107 -4.03 -16.68 -0.46
CA GLN A 107 -3.40 -15.35 -0.49
C GLN A 107 -4.22 -14.31 0.27
N ASN A 108 -5.50 -14.15 -0.10
CA ASN A 108 -6.35 -13.08 0.42
C ASN A 108 -6.64 -13.26 1.92
N VAL A 109 -6.83 -14.49 2.39
CA VAL A 109 -6.96 -14.80 3.82
C VAL A 109 -5.66 -14.47 4.56
N GLY A 110 -4.51 -14.89 4.05
CA GLY A 110 -3.21 -14.56 4.64
C GLY A 110 -2.97 -13.05 4.71
N LEU A 111 -3.26 -12.33 3.62
CA LEU A 111 -3.07 -10.88 3.49
C LEU A 111 -4.00 -10.09 4.42
N LEU A 112 -5.26 -10.51 4.56
CA LEU A 112 -6.22 -9.93 5.51
C LEU A 112 -5.78 -10.13 6.96
N VAL A 113 -5.43 -11.36 7.34
CA VAL A 113 -4.98 -11.69 8.71
C VAL A 113 -3.63 -11.02 9.01
N GLY A 114 -2.77 -10.88 8.00
CA GLY A 114 -1.50 -10.16 8.06
C GLY A 114 -1.68 -8.66 8.30
N ALA A 115 -2.49 -7.99 7.48
CA ALA A 115 -2.77 -6.56 7.63
C ALA A 115 -3.39 -6.24 9.01
N LEU A 116 -4.28 -7.09 9.52
CA LEU A 116 -4.83 -6.94 10.87
C LEU A 116 -3.77 -7.16 11.97
N PHE A 117 -3.06 -8.29 11.94
CA PHE A 117 -2.08 -8.64 12.98
C PHE A 117 -0.90 -7.66 13.03
N TRP A 118 -0.31 -7.34 11.87
CA TRP A 118 0.83 -6.43 11.79
C TRP A 118 0.43 -4.96 11.89
N GLY A 119 -0.82 -4.61 11.56
CA GLY A 119 -1.37 -3.26 11.83
C GLY A 119 -1.31 -2.94 13.32
N PHE A 120 -1.99 -3.72 14.16
CA PHE A 120 -1.93 -3.54 15.62
C PHE A 120 -0.55 -3.91 16.21
N GLY A 121 0.18 -4.83 15.58
CA GLY A 121 1.51 -5.24 16.00
C GLY A 121 2.60 -4.17 15.79
N ALA A 122 2.45 -3.29 14.80
CA ALA A 122 3.39 -2.21 14.50
C ALA A 122 3.53 -1.23 15.68
N ASP A 123 2.40 -0.88 16.30
CA ASP A 123 2.31 0.09 17.40
C ASP A 123 2.94 -0.44 18.69
N ILE A 124 2.99 -1.76 18.87
CA ILE A 124 3.46 -2.43 20.09
C ILE A 124 4.92 -2.90 19.96
N LEU A 125 5.30 -3.48 18.82
CA LEU A 125 6.62 -4.12 18.62
C LEU A 125 7.69 -3.16 18.07
N GLY A 126 7.29 -1.97 17.61
CA GLY A 126 8.16 -1.00 16.96
C GLY A 126 8.41 -1.33 15.50
N ARG A 127 8.01 -0.41 14.62
CA ARG A 127 8.04 -0.51 13.15
C ARG A 127 9.29 -1.18 12.54
N ARG A 128 10.48 -0.80 13.00
CA ARG A 128 11.75 -1.34 12.48
C ARG A 128 11.95 -2.83 12.77
N LEU A 129 11.39 -3.36 13.85
CA LEU A 129 11.39 -4.80 14.11
C LEU A 129 10.29 -5.49 13.31
N ALA A 130 9.08 -4.93 13.31
CA ALA A 130 7.95 -5.46 12.52
C ALA A 130 8.31 -5.66 11.05
N PHE A 131 8.85 -4.63 10.38
CA PHE A 131 9.28 -4.66 8.97
C PHE A 131 10.34 -5.73 8.66
N ASN A 132 11.33 -5.91 9.54
CA ASN A 132 12.33 -6.96 9.33
C ASN A 132 11.73 -8.36 9.54
N VAL A 133 10.85 -8.53 10.54
CA VAL A 133 10.24 -9.84 10.84
C VAL A 133 9.23 -10.25 9.75
N THR A 134 8.43 -9.33 9.21
CA THR A 134 7.55 -9.63 8.07
C THR A 134 8.34 -10.09 6.85
N LEU A 135 9.40 -9.37 6.46
CA LEU A 135 10.26 -9.74 5.35
C LEU A 135 10.95 -11.10 5.55
N TRP A 136 11.43 -11.41 6.75
CA TRP A 136 12.01 -12.72 7.06
C TRP A 136 10.98 -13.85 6.96
N ILE A 137 9.78 -13.66 7.49
CA ILE A 137 8.69 -14.65 7.39
C ILE A 137 8.30 -14.87 5.92
N THR A 138 8.03 -13.80 5.17
CA THR A 138 7.65 -13.87 3.76
C THR A 138 8.73 -14.52 2.90
N SER A 139 10.00 -14.15 3.08
CA SER A 139 11.12 -14.72 2.32
C SER A 139 11.28 -16.23 2.57
N VAL A 140 11.30 -16.66 3.84
CA VAL A 140 11.43 -18.08 4.19
C VAL A 140 10.20 -18.88 3.76
N ALA A 141 8.99 -18.34 3.97
CA ALA A 141 7.75 -19.00 3.58
C ALA A 141 7.66 -19.18 2.05
N MET A 142 8.06 -18.19 1.25
CA MET A 142 8.06 -18.31 -0.21
C MET A 142 9.12 -19.30 -0.73
N VAL A 143 10.31 -19.35 -0.13
CA VAL A 143 11.34 -20.33 -0.49
C VAL A 143 10.85 -21.76 -0.21
N VAL A 144 10.16 -21.99 0.91
CA VAL A 144 9.56 -23.29 1.22
C VAL A 144 8.35 -23.59 0.33
N ALA A 145 7.53 -22.59 -0.02
CA ALA A 145 6.42 -22.74 -0.99
C ALA A 145 6.92 -23.18 -2.37
N GLY A 146 8.09 -22.68 -2.81
CA GLY A 146 8.73 -23.09 -4.06
C GLY A 146 9.18 -24.55 -4.10
N ALA A 147 9.29 -25.22 -2.95
CA ALA A 147 9.62 -26.63 -2.81
C ALA A 147 8.40 -27.51 -2.42
N ALA A 148 7.18 -27.00 -2.61
CA ALA A 148 5.96 -27.67 -2.17
C ALA A 148 5.73 -29.03 -2.87
N PRO A 149 5.56 -30.15 -2.13
CA PRO A 149 5.27 -31.46 -2.73
C PRO A 149 3.76 -31.72 -2.91
N ASN A 150 2.88 -30.87 -2.37
CA ASN A 150 1.42 -31.05 -2.40
C ASN A 150 0.69 -29.70 -2.48
N PHE A 151 -0.45 -29.64 -3.16
CA PHE A 151 -1.22 -28.39 -3.32
C PHE A 151 -1.69 -27.74 -1.99
N PRO A 152 -2.15 -28.49 -0.96
CA PRO A 152 -2.45 -27.88 0.35
C PRO A 152 -1.22 -27.33 1.08
N PHE A 153 -0.05 -27.96 0.91
CA PHE A 153 1.22 -27.46 1.46
C PHE A 153 1.61 -26.15 0.79
N LEU A 154 1.52 -26.09 -0.54
CA LEU A 154 1.71 -24.86 -1.31
C LEU A 154 0.82 -23.76 -0.74
N GLY A 155 -0.50 -23.96 -0.70
CA GLY A 155 -1.47 -22.98 -0.20
C GLY A 155 -1.22 -22.50 1.23
N ALA A 156 -0.77 -23.38 2.14
CA ALA A 156 -0.46 -23.02 3.52
C ALA A 156 0.76 -22.08 3.63
N PHE A 157 1.87 -22.40 2.95
CA PHE A 157 3.04 -21.54 2.92
C PHE A 157 2.81 -20.24 2.13
N LEU A 158 1.89 -20.26 1.17
CA LEU A 158 1.45 -19.10 0.40
C LEU A 158 0.67 -18.11 1.27
N ALA A 159 -0.25 -18.60 2.11
CA ALA A 159 -0.96 -17.78 3.11
C ALA A 159 0.01 -17.24 4.19
N LEU A 160 1.03 -18.01 4.60
CA LEU A 160 2.07 -17.54 5.51
C LEU A 160 2.97 -16.46 4.86
N SER A 161 3.23 -16.58 3.56
CA SER A 161 3.97 -15.59 2.77
C SER A 161 3.19 -14.27 2.65
N THR A 162 1.90 -14.34 2.27
CA THR A 162 1.04 -13.14 2.19
C THR A 162 0.68 -12.56 3.56
N PHE A 163 0.76 -13.34 4.65
CA PHE A 163 0.63 -12.83 6.02
C PHE A 163 1.75 -11.84 6.40
N GLY A 164 3.00 -12.11 6.02
CA GLY A 164 4.08 -11.11 6.19
C GLY A 164 3.93 -9.93 5.23
N SER A 165 3.63 -10.20 3.95
CA SER A 165 3.44 -9.19 2.91
C SER A 165 2.30 -8.20 3.21
N GLY A 166 1.17 -8.69 3.75
CA GLY A 166 0.03 -7.86 4.17
C GLY A 166 0.37 -6.91 5.32
N GLY A 167 1.33 -7.26 6.18
CA GLY A 167 1.91 -6.32 7.13
C GLY A 167 2.83 -5.31 6.46
N ASN A 168 3.66 -5.75 5.52
CA ASN A 168 4.58 -4.90 4.78
C ASN A 168 3.87 -3.78 3.99
N LEU A 169 2.75 -4.10 3.34
CA LEU A 169 1.88 -3.16 2.63
C LEU A 169 1.39 -1.96 3.46
N ILE A 170 1.24 -2.12 4.78
CA ILE A 170 0.84 -1.05 5.71
C ILE A 170 2.07 -0.40 6.36
N LEU A 171 3.05 -1.21 6.76
CA LEU A 171 4.29 -0.74 7.37
C LEU A 171 5.08 0.17 6.43
N ASP A 172 5.22 -0.17 5.15
CA ASP A 172 6.06 0.60 4.21
C ASP A 172 5.60 2.07 4.05
N PRO A 173 4.41 2.39 3.52
CA PRO A 173 4.02 3.78 3.30
C PRO A 173 3.94 4.57 4.60
N THR A 174 3.60 3.92 5.72
CA THR A 174 3.46 4.61 7.01
C THR A 174 4.80 4.85 7.71
N VAL A 175 5.80 3.97 7.54
CA VAL A 175 7.21 4.22 7.92
C VAL A 175 7.80 5.35 7.10
N LEU A 176 7.55 5.39 5.79
CA LEU A 176 8.00 6.49 4.94
C LEU A 176 7.47 7.82 5.47
N LEU A 177 6.15 7.92 5.69
CA LEU A 177 5.48 9.15 6.14
C LEU A 177 5.91 9.67 7.52
N GLU A 178 6.37 8.82 8.45
CA GLU A 178 6.88 9.25 9.77
C GLU A 178 8.22 10.00 9.67
N PHE A 179 9.01 9.71 8.63
CA PHE A 179 10.31 10.32 8.38
C PHE A 179 10.32 11.21 7.13
N LEU A 180 9.16 11.60 6.60
CA LEU A 180 9.07 12.39 5.37
C LEU A 180 8.52 13.80 5.63
N PRO A 181 9.19 14.84 5.12
CA PRO A 181 8.60 16.16 4.95
C PRO A 181 7.22 16.13 4.30
N GLY A 182 6.25 16.86 4.88
CA GLY A 182 4.89 16.98 4.33
C GLY A 182 4.89 17.52 2.89
N ASP A 183 5.76 18.48 2.60
CA ASP A 183 6.02 19.04 1.26
C ASP A 183 6.52 18.00 0.22
N LYS A 184 7.01 16.84 0.68
CA LYS A 184 7.61 15.79 -0.18
C LYS A 184 6.68 14.60 -0.43
N GLN A 185 5.38 14.68 -0.14
CA GLN A 185 4.43 13.56 -0.33
C GLN A 185 4.42 12.94 -1.74
N TRP A 186 4.89 13.63 -2.78
CA TRP A 186 5.12 13.06 -4.13
C TRP A 186 5.99 11.78 -4.14
N VAL A 187 6.82 11.57 -3.11
CA VAL A 187 7.64 10.36 -2.95
C VAL A 187 6.78 9.11 -2.75
N VAL A 188 5.58 9.24 -2.18
CA VAL A 188 4.58 8.16 -2.10
C VAL A 188 4.08 7.79 -3.50
N THR A 189 3.86 8.79 -4.37
CA THR A 189 3.54 8.56 -5.79
C THR A 189 4.71 7.91 -6.54
N ALA A 190 5.95 8.25 -6.21
CA ALA A 190 7.13 7.58 -6.77
C ALA A 190 7.23 6.10 -6.34
N LEU A 191 6.72 5.74 -5.16
CA LEU A 191 6.63 4.36 -4.68
C LEU A 191 5.74 3.49 -5.59
N ALA A 192 4.67 4.05 -6.16
CA ALA A 192 3.80 3.34 -7.13
C ALA A 192 4.55 2.95 -8.42
N GLY A 193 5.55 3.73 -8.85
CA GLY A 193 6.44 3.34 -9.95
C GLY A 193 7.27 2.10 -9.62
N TRP A 194 7.62 1.93 -8.35
CA TRP A 194 8.39 0.79 -7.86
C TRP A 194 7.56 -0.51 -7.80
N TRP A 195 6.24 -0.43 -7.62
CA TRP A 195 5.33 -1.57 -7.81
C TRP A 195 5.44 -2.15 -9.24
N GLY A 196 5.35 -1.28 -10.25
CA GLY A 196 5.50 -1.65 -11.67
C GLY A 196 6.88 -2.22 -12.00
N PHE A 197 7.93 -1.76 -11.32
CA PHE A 197 9.29 -2.30 -11.46
C PHE A 197 9.40 -3.76 -11.00
N GLY A 198 8.85 -4.12 -9.82
CA GLY A 198 8.83 -5.51 -9.34
C GLY A 198 8.05 -6.46 -10.25
N GLN A 199 6.89 -6.01 -10.76
CA GLN A 199 6.12 -6.79 -11.74
C GLN A 199 6.85 -6.93 -13.08
N SER A 200 7.57 -5.90 -13.53
CA SER A 200 8.37 -5.94 -14.77
C SER A 200 9.52 -6.93 -14.69
N ILE A 201 10.30 -6.91 -13.60
CA ILE A 201 11.35 -7.90 -13.33
C ILE A 201 10.77 -9.31 -13.38
N THR A 202 9.63 -9.53 -12.73
CA THR A 202 8.93 -10.81 -12.76
C THR A 202 8.57 -11.24 -14.17
N GLY A 203 8.01 -10.33 -14.98
CA GLY A 203 7.66 -10.59 -16.38
C GLY A 203 8.86 -11.02 -17.22
N PHE A 204 10.01 -10.35 -17.07
CA PHE A 204 11.24 -10.71 -17.78
C PHE A 204 11.79 -12.09 -17.37
N VAL A 205 11.83 -12.39 -16.06
CA VAL A 205 12.28 -13.70 -15.55
C VAL A 205 11.32 -14.81 -16.01
N ALA A 206 10.01 -14.59 -15.88
CA ALA A 206 8.97 -15.52 -16.30
C ALA A 206 9.02 -15.79 -17.82
N TRP A 207 9.27 -14.77 -18.64
CA TRP A 207 9.46 -14.92 -20.08
C TRP A 207 10.70 -15.76 -20.43
N GLY A 208 11.80 -15.59 -19.68
CA GLY A 208 12.99 -16.44 -19.79
C GLY A 208 12.67 -17.92 -19.59
N PHE A 209 12.02 -18.27 -18.47
CA PHE A 209 11.64 -19.66 -18.19
C PHE A 209 10.59 -20.22 -19.17
N MET A 210 9.55 -19.45 -19.51
CA MET A 210 8.48 -19.92 -20.41
C MET A 210 8.94 -20.08 -21.87
N SER A 211 9.91 -19.27 -22.33
CA SER A 211 10.50 -19.46 -23.67
C SER A 211 11.39 -20.70 -23.74
N ILE A 212 12.16 -20.98 -22.69
CA ILE A 212 13.01 -22.18 -22.55
C ILE A 212 12.18 -23.48 -22.48
N ALA A 213 10.99 -23.45 -21.89
CA ALA A 213 10.13 -24.65 -21.74
C ALA A 213 9.53 -25.17 -23.07
N LYS A 214 9.51 -24.35 -24.13
CA LYS A 214 8.74 -24.63 -25.35
C LYS A 214 9.23 -25.79 -26.25
N PRO A 215 10.54 -26.09 -26.39
CA PRO A 215 11.01 -27.11 -27.35
C PRO A 215 10.55 -28.54 -27.05
N LEU A 216 10.41 -28.91 -25.78
CA LEU A 216 10.20 -30.31 -25.38
C LEU A 216 8.76 -30.81 -25.64
N LEU A 217 7.75 -29.95 -25.47
CA LEU A 217 6.35 -30.35 -25.68
C LEU A 217 6.00 -30.60 -27.15
N GLN A 218 6.62 -29.89 -28.10
CA GLN A 218 6.34 -30.11 -29.53
C GLN A 218 6.94 -31.41 -30.08
N ILE A 219 7.97 -31.96 -29.42
CA ILE A 219 8.55 -33.27 -29.76
C ILE A 219 7.64 -34.41 -29.27
N GLY A 220 6.99 -34.24 -28.11
CA GLY A 220 6.03 -35.23 -27.60
C GLY A 220 4.74 -35.33 -28.42
N THR A 221 4.21 -34.21 -28.94
CA THR A 221 2.93 -34.18 -29.67
C THR A 221 3.05 -34.42 -31.18
N SER A 222 4.23 -34.77 -31.70
CA SER A 222 4.47 -35.03 -33.14
C SER A 222 4.81 -36.48 -33.46
N ALA A 223 4.75 -37.37 -32.46
CA ALA A 223 5.14 -38.78 -32.56
C ALA A 223 4.00 -39.76 -32.93
N ASP A 224 2.73 -39.33 -32.94
CA ASP A 224 1.58 -40.17 -33.31
C ASP A 224 0.99 -39.83 -34.71
N PRO A 225 1.58 -40.36 -35.79
CA PRO A 225 0.87 -40.64 -37.03
C PRO A 225 0.62 -42.16 -37.18
N LEU A 226 -0.67 -42.53 -37.23
CA LEU A 226 -1.23 -43.88 -37.46
C LEU A 226 -1.26 -44.83 -36.23
N GLY A 227 -2.48 -45.23 -35.85
CA GLY A 227 -2.84 -46.12 -34.75
C GLY A 227 -4.36 -46.29 -34.68
#